data_AF-A0AB39R5Z8-F1
#
_entry.id   AF-A0AB39R5Z8-F1
#
_cell.length_a   1.000
_cell.length_b   1.000
_cell.length_c   1.000
_cell.angle_alpha   90.00
_cell.angle_beta   90.00
_cell.angle_gamma   90.00
#
_symmetry.space_group_name_H-M   'P 1'
#
loop_
_entity.id
_entity.type
_entity.pdbx_description
1 polymer ?
#
loop_
_entity_poly.entity_id
_entity_poly.type
_entity_poly.pdbx_seq_one_letter_code
_entity_poly.pdbx_strand_id
1 'polypeptide(L)'
;MGYQTGTDLIGFKVEATDGSIGKIDKHSDDVGAAHLVVDTGAWIFGKHVLLPAGTITRIDTAEEKVYVDRTKDEIKDAPEFDKDKHTGDPRYLEQLGKYYGQHI
;
A
#
# COMPACT_ATOMS: atom_id res chain seq x y z
N MET A 1 -25.82 5.21 11.02
CA MET A 1 -24.85 4.62 11.97
C MET A 1 -23.47 4.99 11.45
N GLY A 2 -22.68 5.66 12.28
CA GLY A 2 -21.41 6.29 11.90
C GLY A 2 -20.26 5.30 11.83
N TYR A 3 -19.54 5.32 10.73
CA TYR A 3 -18.20 4.75 10.61
C TYR A 3 -17.28 5.91 10.22
N GLN A 4 -16.64 6.51 11.21
CA GLN A 4 -15.41 7.28 11.02
C GLN A 4 -14.47 6.72 12.07
N THR A 5 -13.34 6.12 11.69
CA THR A 5 -12.11 5.99 12.53
C THR A 5 -11.06 5.09 11.87
N GLY A 6 -10.64 5.47 10.68
CA GLY A 6 -9.27 5.28 10.23
C GLY A 6 -8.85 6.62 9.65
N THR A 7 -7.60 7.05 9.82
CA THR A 7 -7.09 8.19 9.05
C THR A 7 -7.39 7.88 7.58
N ASP A 8 -8.26 8.65 6.94
CA ASP A 8 -8.57 8.46 5.53
C ASP A 8 -7.33 8.88 4.77
N LEU A 9 -6.52 7.88 4.43
CA LEU A 9 -5.29 8.07 3.67
C LEU A 9 -5.59 7.99 2.16
N ILE A 10 -6.85 7.76 1.77
CA ILE A 10 -7.26 7.66 0.38
C ILE A 10 -6.97 8.99 -0.31
N GLY A 11 -6.31 8.93 -1.46
CA GLY A 11 -5.88 10.11 -2.22
C GLY A 11 -4.51 10.67 -1.79
N PHE A 12 -3.94 10.25 -0.66
CA PHE A 12 -2.61 10.69 -0.24
C PHE A 12 -1.55 10.23 -1.24
N LYS A 13 -0.55 11.06 -1.48
CA LYS A 13 0.58 10.71 -2.35
C LYS A 13 1.54 9.78 -1.63
N VAL A 14 2.01 8.76 -2.31
CA VAL A 14 3.02 7.86 -1.78
C VAL A 14 4.38 8.25 -2.34
N GLU A 15 5.28 8.56 -1.41
CA GLU A 15 6.67 8.96 -1.63
C GLU A 15 7.58 7.79 -1.26
N ALA A 16 8.22 7.20 -2.26
CA ALA A 16 9.33 6.29 -2.07
C ALA A 16 10.59 7.07 -1.66
N THR A 17 11.62 6.36 -1.22
CA THR A 17 12.94 6.95 -0.89
C THR A 17 13.61 7.63 -2.10
N ASP A 18 13.24 7.21 -3.32
CA ASP A 18 13.70 7.76 -4.61
C ASP A 18 12.65 8.69 -5.27
N GLY A 19 11.54 8.96 -4.60
CA GLY A 19 10.54 9.96 -4.97
C GLY A 19 9.12 9.42 -5.17
N SER A 20 8.22 10.25 -5.71
CA SER A 20 6.80 9.91 -5.77
C SER A 20 6.48 8.77 -6.72
N ILE A 21 5.61 7.86 -6.27
CA ILE A 21 5.21 6.67 -7.04
C ILE A 21 3.74 6.64 -7.44
N GLY A 22 2.91 7.42 -6.75
CA GLY A 22 1.48 7.35 -6.97
C GLY A 22 0.70 7.86 -5.77
N LYS A 23 -0.52 7.37 -5.62
CA LYS A 23 -1.44 7.76 -4.55
C LYS A 23 -2.16 6.55 -3.97
N ILE A 24 -2.59 6.67 -2.73
CA ILE A 24 -3.35 5.61 -2.07
C ILE A 24 -4.75 5.56 -2.67
N ASP A 25 -5.12 4.42 -3.22
CA ASP A 25 -6.47 4.17 -3.75
C ASP A 25 -7.38 3.54 -2.69
N LYS A 26 -6.81 2.71 -1.82
CA LYS A 26 -7.55 2.06 -0.73
C LYS A 26 -6.65 1.80 0.47
N HIS A 27 -7.21 1.81 1.67
CA HIS A 27 -6.50 1.36 2.87
C HIS A 27 -7.38 0.40 3.67
N SER A 28 -6.73 -0.44 4.46
CA SER A 28 -7.36 -1.36 5.41
C SER A 28 -6.66 -1.19 6.75
N ASP A 29 -7.43 -0.88 7.79
CA ASP A 29 -6.96 -0.67 9.18
C ASP A 29 -7.10 -1.92 10.08
N ASP A 30 -7.21 -3.10 9.47
CA ASP A 30 -7.39 -4.36 10.21
C ASP A 30 -6.27 -4.58 11.25
N VAL A 31 -6.66 -4.87 12.50
CA VAL A 31 -5.77 -4.94 13.66
C VAL A 31 -4.79 -6.10 13.50
N GLY A 32 -3.56 -5.79 13.09
CA GLY A 32 -2.49 -6.77 12.83
C GLY A 32 -2.23 -7.06 11.36
N ALA A 33 -3.06 -6.53 10.45
CA ALA A 33 -2.92 -6.72 9.00
C ALA A 33 -3.15 -5.41 8.22
N ALA A 34 -2.81 -4.27 8.80
CA ALA A 34 -2.98 -2.98 8.16
C ALA A 34 -2.18 -2.89 6.85
N HIS A 35 -2.87 -2.53 5.76
CA HIS A 35 -2.28 -2.44 4.43
C HIS A 35 -2.88 -1.31 3.59
N LEU A 36 -2.06 -0.77 2.70
CA LEU A 36 -2.37 0.28 1.75
C LEU A 36 -2.33 -0.28 0.34
N VAL A 37 -3.37 -0.03 -0.44
CA VAL A 37 -3.38 -0.25 -1.89
C VAL A 37 -3.02 1.08 -2.55
N VAL A 38 -1.88 1.10 -3.22
CA VAL A 38 -1.38 2.29 -3.92
C VAL A 38 -1.65 2.14 -5.41
N ASP A 39 -2.35 3.12 -5.96
CA ASP A 39 -2.44 3.34 -7.41
C ASP A 39 -1.17 4.06 -7.87
N THR A 40 -0.37 3.35 -8.66
CA THR A 40 0.84 3.91 -9.26
C THR A 40 0.56 4.61 -10.59
N GLY A 41 -0.67 4.51 -11.12
CA GLY A 41 -1.04 5.11 -12.40
C GLY A 41 -0.03 4.80 -13.50
N ALA A 42 0.30 5.78 -14.33
CA ALA A 42 1.16 5.59 -15.51
C ALA A 42 2.61 5.12 -15.19
N TRP A 43 3.03 5.12 -13.93
CA TRP A 43 4.41 4.86 -13.54
C TRP A 43 4.81 3.37 -13.64
N ILE A 44 3.89 2.43 -13.41
CA ILE A 44 4.07 0.99 -13.70
C ILE A 44 2.87 0.40 -14.45
N PHE A 45 2.44 1.02 -15.55
CA PHE A 45 1.32 0.55 -16.38
C PHE A 45 -0.07 0.59 -15.70
N GLY A 46 -0.27 1.41 -14.68
CA GLY A 46 -1.57 1.56 -14.00
C GLY A 46 -1.85 0.47 -12.99
N LYS A 47 -0.80 -0.19 -12.48
CA LYS A 47 -0.92 -1.31 -11.55
C LYS A 47 -1.18 -0.81 -10.14
N HIS A 48 -1.94 -1.59 -9.38
CA HIS A 48 -2.10 -1.38 -7.96
C HIS A 48 -1.10 -2.26 -7.21
N VAL A 49 -0.49 -1.71 -6.17
CA VAL A 49 0.46 -2.45 -5.31
C VAL A 49 -0.06 -2.44 -3.89
N LEU A 50 0.10 -3.56 -3.18
CA LEU A 50 -0.25 -3.66 -1.77
C LEU A 50 1.00 -3.47 -0.92
N LEU A 51 0.99 -2.40 -0.13
CA LEU A 51 2.03 -2.05 0.83
C LEU A 51 1.52 -2.28 2.25
N PRO A 52 2.17 -3.12 3.06
CA PRO A 52 1.84 -3.22 4.47
C PRO A 52 2.19 -1.93 5.19
N ALA A 53 1.45 -1.64 6.25
CA ALA A 53 1.69 -0.47 7.08
C ALA A 53 3.08 -0.47 7.74
N GLY A 54 3.71 -1.64 7.91
CA GLY A 54 5.08 -1.76 8.43
C GLY A 54 6.16 -1.15 7.54
N THR A 55 5.86 -0.90 6.26
CA THR A 55 6.78 -0.26 5.31
C THR A 55 6.72 1.27 5.38
N ILE A 56 5.68 1.82 6.02
CA ILE A 56 5.48 3.26 6.16
C ILE A 56 6.47 3.79 7.19
N THR A 57 7.33 4.72 6.78
CA THR A 57 8.26 5.39 7.69
C THR A 57 7.63 6.63 8.32
N ARG A 58 6.80 7.34 7.56
CA ARG A 58 6.22 8.60 8.00
C ARG A 58 4.94 8.93 7.24
N ILE A 59 4.00 9.57 7.93
CA ILE A 59 2.75 10.05 7.36
C ILE A 59 2.68 11.56 7.62
N ASP A 60 2.63 12.35 6.55
CA ASP A 60 2.45 13.80 6.59
C ASP A 60 1.02 14.14 6.18
N THR A 61 0.14 14.24 7.18
CA THR A 61 -1.27 14.60 6.98
C THR A 61 -1.47 16.05 6.56
N ALA A 62 -0.50 16.93 6.81
CA ALA A 62 -0.56 18.33 6.40
C ALA A 62 -0.40 18.51 4.88
N GLU A 63 0.40 17.66 4.24
CA GLU A 63 0.63 17.67 2.79
C GLU A 63 -0.07 16.52 2.06
N GLU A 64 -0.82 15.70 2.79
CA GLU A 64 -1.47 14.49 2.28
C GLU A 64 -0.46 13.55 1.59
N LYS A 65 0.67 13.28 2.28
CA LYS A 65 1.76 12.43 1.78
C LYS A 65 2.08 11.31 2.76
N VAL A 66 2.43 10.15 2.22
CA VAL A 66 2.92 8.98 2.96
C VAL A 66 4.30 8.62 2.43
N TYR A 67 5.28 8.57 3.33
CA TYR A 67 6.64 8.17 3.03
C TYR A 67 6.86 6.72 3.41
N VAL A 68 7.52 5.98 2.54
CA VAL A 68 7.83 4.54 2.73
C VAL A 68 9.33 4.29 2.62
N ASP A 69 9.83 3.29 3.34
CA ASP A 69 11.24 2.81 3.26
C ASP A 69 11.46 1.86 2.07
N ARG A 70 10.76 2.09 0.97
CA ARG A 70 10.95 1.29 -0.25
C ARG A 70 11.30 2.20 -1.37
N THR A 71 12.17 1.70 -2.23
CA THR A 71 12.49 2.39 -3.48
C THR A 71 11.40 2.15 -4.51
N LYS A 72 11.42 3.00 -5.53
CA LYS A 72 10.64 2.86 -6.75
C LYS A 72 10.76 1.46 -7.38
N ASP A 73 11.98 0.96 -7.48
CA ASP A 73 12.22 -0.35 -8.10
C ASP A 73 11.70 -1.51 -7.23
N GLU A 74 11.87 -1.44 -5.91
CA GLU A 74 11.30 -2.44 -4.99
C GLU A 74 9.78 -2.50 -5.03
N ILE A 75 9.11 -1.34 -5.14
CA ILE A 75 7.65 -1.30 -5.24
C ILE A 75 7.17 -1.86 -6.58
N LYS A 76 7.97 -1.72 -7.64
CA LYS A 76 7.70 -2.33 -8.93
C LYS A 76 7.91 -3.85 -8.91
N ASP A 77 8.86 -4.35 -8.13
CA ASP A 77 9.11 -5.78 -7.93
C ASP A 77 8.10 -6.42 -6.94
N ALA A 78 7.47 -5.60 -6.10
CA ALA A 78 6.45 -6.05 -5.16
C ALA A 78 5.27 -6.74 -5.89
N PRO A 79 4.63 -7.72 -5.25
CA PRO A 79 3.50 -8.42 -5.83
C PRO A 79 2.36 -7.44 -6.15
N GLU A 80 1.98 -7.39 -7.43
CA GLU A 80 0.85 -6.59 -7.89
C GLU A 80 -0.44 -7.03 -7.18
N PHE A 81 -1.23 -6.05 -6.76
CA PHE A 81 -2.58 -6.24 -6.25
C PHE A 81 -3.58 -6.13 -7.39
N ASP A 82 -3.81 -7.24 -8.07
CA ASP A 82 -4.83 -7.31 -9.10
C ASP A 82 -6.21 -7.50 -8.43
N LYS A 83 -6.99 -6.41 -8.32
CA LYS A 83 -8.35 -6.45 -7.74
C LYS A 83 -9.26 -7.42 -8.50
N ASP A 84 -9.09 -7.61 -9.80
CA ASP A 84 -9.95 -8.50 -10.58
C ASP A 84 -9.65 -9.96 -10.26
N LYS A 85 -8.37 -10.30 -10.05
CA LYS A 85 -7.95 -11.67 -9.67
C LYS A 85 -7.98 -11.99 -8.18
N HIS A 86 -7.85 -10.99 -7.31
CA HIS A 86 -7.61 -11.21 -5.87
C HIS A 86 -8.77 -10.83 -4.95
N THR A 87 -9.91 -10.36 -5.46
CA THR A 87 -11.10 -10.02 -4.63
C THR A 87 -11.79 -11.24 -3.98
N GLY A 88 -11.22 -12.44 -4.06
CA GLY A 88 -11.75 -13.61 -3.36
C GLY A 88 -10.77 -14.75 -3.09
N ASP A 89 -9.45 -14.57 -3.30
CA ASP A 89 -8.50 -15.68 -3.21
C ASP A 89 -7.69 -15.65 -1.90
N PRO A 90 -8.02 -16.51 -0.90
CA PRO A 90 -7.32 -16.56 0.38
C PRO A 90 -5.84 -16.93 0.26
N ARG A 91 -5.37 -17.48 -0.87
CA ARG A 91 -3.95 -17.79 -1.07
C ARG A 91 -3.09 -16.55 -1.33
N TYR A 92 -3.70 -15.45 -1.78
CA TYR A 92 -2.97 -14.22 -1.98
C TYR A 92 -2.58 -13.56 -0.66
N LEU A 93 -3.49 -13.52 0.31
CA LEU A 93 -3.20 -13.04 1.67
C LEU A 93 -2.12 -13.90 2.35
N GLU A 94 -2.12 -15.22 2.13
CA GLU A 94 -1.09 -16.12 2.66
C GLU A 94 0.29 -15.88 2.00
N GLN A 95 0.35 -15.66 0.68
CA GLN A 95 1.60 -15.33 0.00
C GLN A 95 2.15 -13.97 0.41
N LEU A 96 1.28 -12.98 0.59
CA LEU A 96 1.66 -11.65 1.06
C LEU A 96 2.18 -11.69 2.50
N GLY A 97 1.48 -12.42 3.38
CA GLY A 97 1.92 -12.67 4.75
C GLY A 97 3.29 -13.36 4.81
N LYS A 98 3.62 -14.23 3.84
CA LYS A 98 4.96 -14.85 3.76
C LYS A 98 6.03 -13.90 3.24
N TYR A 99 5.73 -13.07 2.25
CA TYR A 99 6.68 -12.11 1.69
C TYR A 99 7.04 -11.01 2.70
N TYR A 100 6.06 -10.56 3.49
CA TYR A 100 6.26 -9.51 4.49
C TYR A 100 6.53 -10.03 5.91
N GLY A 101 6.24 -11.29 6.21
CA GLY A 101 6.47 -11.92 7.52
C GLY A 101 7.89 -12.43 7.76
N GLN A 102 8.81 -12.34 6.78
CA GLN A 102 10.20 -12.79 6.93
C GLN A 102 11.18 -11.72 7.45
N HIS A 103 10.72 -10.55 7.86
CA HIS A 103 11.56 -9.54 8.53
C HIS A 103 10.95 -9.17 9.89
N ILE A 104 11.08 -10.08 10.85
CA ILE A 104 11.04 -9.78 12.29
C ILE A 104 12.31 -10.33 12.94
#